data_AF-A0A7J4LES9-F1
#
_entry.id   AF-A0A7J4LES9-F1
#
_cell.length_a   1.000
_cell.length_b   1.000
_cell.length_c   1.000
_cell.angle_alpha   90.00
_cell.angle_beta   90.00
_cell.angle_gamma   90.00
#
_symmetry.space_group_name_H-M   'P 1'
#
loop_
_entity.id
_entity.type
_entity.pdbx_description
1 polymer ?
#
loop_
_entity_poly.entity_id
_entity_poly.type
_entity_poly.pdbx_seq_one_letter_code
_entity_poly.pdbx_strand_id
1 'polypeptide(L)'
;MKDMLHDLGYTEFEKIVDTFTASEQSAFFGSAQQRLGIQQDKAVQYLATIGKMTKELFQIVRDIKLLEEREDMYKLASAEDDGAEKALKGVWIDFIDNGPQGIKASSVYGLASQIGFTVLPDLFFAAPANLKKEEVSGHVKSLDFNEKVKTALVRKLEQYVAWRDATAKEITSKKKFTIQYLRQHYDAIKLYTDWVKPYLRNVKRLGMDPEKQLSADIVGAFEGSVVEIEVLAKKPGNPHACVLMTFYYRTRAIMQTGQDYQRGPAHVGRMEMTLRGYVWTDEEIKNYRELKMAEDFEMLKSIDTSIEQAMDYLGDKLVEYLKAAGEKFGEEDRQEELARFLHKNKKTSTMEEARSKAKKILGGEKKSDQGSIASIFKGFADLGKELGGGFIPSKNAAKEAKKEEERIKEEKEKLVGGVISSIGLAYDIYKKAHRFFVP
;
A
#
# COMPACT_ATOMS: atom_id res chain seq x y z
N MET A 1 -33.09 -16.10 12.96
CA MET A 1 -32.02 -16.44 11.99
C MET A 1 -32.05 -17.92 11.60
N LYS A 2 -32.05 -18.89 12.53
CA LYS A 2 -32.19 -20.31 12.18
C LYS A 2 -33.47 -20.62 11.38
N ASP A 3 -34.58 -20.01 11.74
CA ASP A 3 -35.87 -20.23 11.04
C ASP A 3 -35.88 -19.63 9.62
N MET A 4 -35.15 -18.53 9.37
CA MET A 4 -34.97 -18.02 8.00
C MET A 4 -34.13 -18.96 7.13
N LEU A 5 -33.20 -19.67 7.76
CA LEU A 5 -32.26 -20.59 7.11
C LEU A 5 -32.94 -21.94 6.78
N HIS A 6 -33.81 -22.42 7.67
CA HIS A 6 -34.49 -23.72 7.52
C HIS A 6 -35.88 -23.65 6.86
N ASP A 7 -36.69 -22.63 7.16
CA ASP A 7 -38.10 -22.59 6.71
C ASP A 7 -38.33 -21.68 5.49
N LEU A 8 -37.52 -20.63 5.34
CA LEU A 8 -37.68 -19.62 4.27
C LEU A 8 -36.66 -19.76 3.12
N GLY A 9 -35.65 -20.62 3.28
CA GLY A 9 -34.66 -20.93 2.26
C GLY A 9 -33.63 -19.83 1.98
N TYR A 10 -33.43 -18.88 2.91
CA TYR A 10 -32.33 -17.92 2.83
C TYR A 10 -31.05 -18.59 3.35
N THR A 11 -30.10 -18.89 2.45
CA THR A 11 -28.92 -19.70 2.81
C THR A 11 -27.70 -18.87 3.13
N GLU A 12 -27.61 -17.65 2.63
CA GLU A 12 -26.44 -16.79 2.82
C GLU A 12 -26.83 -15.53 3.60
N PHE A 13 -26.09 -15.27 4.68
CA PHE A 13 -26.30 -14.14 5.56
C PHE A 13 -25.03 -13.29 5.60
N GLU A 14 -25.20 -12.00 5.42
CA GLU A 14 -24.12 -11.02 5.40
C GLU A 14 -24.43 -9.93 6.42
N LYS A 15 -23.54 -9.74 7.39
CA LYS A 15 -23.66 -8.64 8.36
C LYS A 15 -23.10 -7.37 7.71
N ILE A 16 -23.93 -6.34 7.63
CA ILE A 16 -23.61 -5.07 6.97
C ILE A 16 -23.18 -4.04 8.02
N VAL A 17 -24.02 -3.81 9.03
CA VAL A 17 -23.77 -2.85 10.12
C VAL A 17 -23.76 -3.59 11.45
N ASP A 18 -22.83 -3.22 12.32
CA ASP A 18 -22.73 -3.70 13.70
C ASP A 18 -22.15 -2.55 14.52
N THR A 19 -23.03 -1.66 14.98
CA THR A 19 -22.65 -0.45 15.72
C THR A 19 -23.13 -0.55 17.16
N PHE A 20 -22.26 -0.15 18.08
CA PHE A 20 -22.54 -0.10 19.50
C PHE A 20 -22.21 1.29 20.01
N THR A 21 -23.21 2.00 20.51
CA THR A 21 -23.06 3.32 21.12
C THR A 21 -23.53 3.26 22.56
N ALA A 22 -22.76 3.83 23.48
CA ALA A 22 -23.15 3.91 24.89
C ALA A 22 -23.02 5.34 25.39
N SER A 23 -23.77 5.67 26.43
CA SER A 23 -23.71 6.97 27.10
C SER A 23 -22.36 7.18 27.79
N GLU A 24 -21.89 8.42 27.85
CA GLU A 24 -20.56 8.78 28.36
C GLU A 24 -20.29 8.32 29.80
N GLN A 25 -21.31 8.33 30.66
CA GLN A 25 -21.20 7.90 32.05
C GLN A 25 -21.41 6.39 32.23
N SER A 26 -21.66 5.62 31.17
CA SER A 26 -21.86 4.17 31.27
C SER A 26 -20.56 3.40 31.49
N ALA A 27 -20.64 2.29 32.21
CA ALA A 27 -19.56 1.32 32.31
C ALA A 27 -19.17 0.74 30.93
N PHE A 28 -20.14 0.61 30.02
CA PHE A 28 -19.88 0.21 28.64
C PHE A 28 -19.01 1.20 27.90
N PHE A 29 -19.28 2.50 28.03
CA PHE A 29 -18.47 3.56 27.42
C PHE A 29 -17.03 3.51 27.92
N GLY A 30 -16.81 3.42 29.23
CA GLY A 30 -15.45 3.30 29.79
C GLY A 30 -14.68 2.10 29.23
N SER A 31 -15.31 0.93 29.16
CA SER A 31 -14.67 -0.28 28.62
C SER A 31 -14.42 -0.20 27.10
N ALA A 32 -15.33 0.43 26.35
CA ALA A 32 -15.20 0.62 24.91
C ALA A 32 -14.09 1.63 24.59
N GLN A 33 -14.04 2.75 25.32
CA GLN A 33 -13.00 3.77 25.19
C GLN A 33 -11.62 3.22 25.55
N GLN A 34 -11.51 2.39 26.59
CA GLN A 34 -10.23 1.77 26.93
C GLN A 34 -9.73 0.86 25.79
N ARG A 35 -10.60 0.03 25.21
CA ARG A 35 -10.23 -0.83 24.07
C ARG A 35 -9.90 0.01 22.85
N LEU A 36 -10.71 1.04 22.56
CA LEU A 36 -10.49 1.98 21.46
C LEU A 36 -9.12 2.66 21.60
N GLY A 37 -8.80 3.19 22.78
CA GLY A 37 -7.52 3.82 23.09
C GLY A 37 -6.34 2.90 22.84
N ILE A 38 -6.39 1.64 23.31
CA ILE A 38 -5.33 0.65 23.03
C ILE A 38 -5.14 0.43 21.53
N GLN A 39 -6.23 0.36 20.75
CA GLN A 39 -6.14 0.17 19.29
C GLN A 39 -5.60 1.44 18.60
N GLN A 40 -6.02 2.63 19.04
CA GLN A 40 -5.53 3.92 18.55
C GLN A 40 -4.04 4.09 18.83
N ASP A 41 -3.60 3.84 20.06
CA ASP A 41 -2.19 3.93 20.46
C ASP A 41 -1.31 3.01 19.59
N LYS A 42 -1.77 1.78 19.32
CA LYS A 42 -1.06 0.85 18.44
C LYS A 42 -1.03 1.34 17.00
N ALA A 43 -2.15 1.82 16.47
CA ALA A 43 -2.20 2.39 15.13
C ALA A 43 -1.24 3.59 15.00
N VAL A 44 -1.25 4.52 15.95
CA VAL A 44 -0.36 5.69 15.98
C VAL A 44 1.11 5.26 16.08
N GLN A 45 1.43 4.28 16.94
CA GLN A 45 2.79 3.75 17.07
C GLN A 45 3.33 3.21 15.75
N TYR A 46 2.52 2.41 15.04
CA TYR A 46 2.91 1.89 13.75
C TYR A 46 3.00 2.98 12.67
N LEU A 47 2.04 3.92 12.61
CA LEU A 47 2.06 5.04 11.68
C LEU A 47 3.30 5.93 11.88
N ALA A 48 3.69 6.19 13.13
CA ALA A 48 4.92 6.91 13.46
C ALA A 48 6.16 6.15 12.98
N THR A 49 6.18 4.83 13.14
CA THR A 49 7.26 3.97 12.67
C THR A 49 7.34 3.97 11.14
N ILE A 50 6.20 3.83 10.45
CA ILE A 50 6.09 3.95 8.99
C ILE A 50 6.61 5.31 8.51
N GLY A 51 6.19 6.41 9.15
CA GLY A 51 6.65 7.75 8.82
C GLY A 51 8.16 7.92 8.97
N LYS A 52 8.75 7.36 10.04
CA LYS A 52 10.21 7.34 10.24
C LYS A 52 10.93 6.55 9.15
N MET A 53 10.48 5.33 8.84
CA MET A 53 11.08 4.50 7.79
C MET A 53 10.91 5.12 6.41
N THR A 54 9.79 5.83 6.17
CA THR A 54 9.56 6.58 4.94
C THR A 54 10.59 7.70 4.80
N LYS A 55 10.88 8.44 5.87
CA LYS A 55 11.96 9.45 5.88
C LYS A 55 13.35 8.84 5.62
N GLU A 56 13.62 7.65 6.18
CA GLU A 56 14.86 6.92 5.95
C GLU A 56 14.98 6.45 4.50
N LEU A 57 13.88 6.01 3.85
CA LEU A 57 13.87 5.70 2.41
C LEU A 57 14.33 6.89 1.55
N PHE A 58 13.88 8.11 1.84
CA PHE A 58 14.34 9.31 1.12
C PHE A 58 15.86 9.50 1.22
N GLN A 59 16.44 9.24 2.39
CA GLN A 59 17.88 9.34 2.58
C GLN A 59 18.62 8.27 1.77
N ILE A 60 18.12 7.03 1.77
CA ILE A 60 18.70 5.92 1.01
C ILE A 60 18.64 6.19 -0.50
N VAL A 61 17.51 6.67 -1.04
CA VAL A 61 17.37 7.01 -2.46
C VAL A 61 18.35 8.13 -2.85
N ARG A 62 18.51 9.15 -2.00
CA ARG A 62 19.49 10.22 -2.22
C ARG A 62 20.92 9.67 -2.24
N ASP A 63 21.24 8.76 -1.33
CA ASP A 63 22.56 8.12 -1.26
C ASP A 63 22.83 7.27 -2.51
N ILE A 64 21.84 6.53 -3.01
CA ILE A 64 21.95 5.78 -4.27
C ILE A 64 22.26 6.75 -5.40
N LYS A 65 21.48 7.84 -5.54
CA LYS A 65 21.72 8.85 -6.59
C LYS A 65 23.14 9.43 -6.54
N LEU A 66 23.64 9.76 -5.34
CA LEU A 66 25.01 10.25 -5.17
C LEU A 66 26.04 9.20 -5.56
N LEU A 67 25.79 7.91 -5.27
CA LEU A 67 26.65 6.81 -5.69
C LEU A 67 26.64 6.64 -7.21
N GLU A 68 25.50 6.85 -7.88
CA GLU A 68 25.40 6.83 -9.34
C GLU A 68 26.19 7.96 -9.99
N GLU A 69 25.99 9.20 -9.53
CA GLU A 69 26.75 10.35 -10.02
C GLU A 69 28.26 10.13 -9.88
N ARG A 70 28.69 9.50 -8.77
CA ARG A 70 30.08 9.11 -8.59
C ARG A 70 30.51 8.00 -9.54
N GLU A 71 29.73 6.93 -9.66
CA GLU A 71 30.01 5.80 -10.56
C GLU A 71 30.18 6.27 -12.01
N ASP A 72 29.34 7.21 -12.45
CA ASP A 72 29.37 7.75 -13.81
C ASP A 72 30.66 8.55 -14.07
N MET A 73 31.20 9.27 -13.09
CA MET A 73 32.53 9.91 -13.22
C MET A 73 33.65 8.89 -13.48
N TYR A 74 33.61 7.73 -12.80
CA TYR A 74 34.60 6.66 -13.05
C TYR A 74 34.41 6.00 -14.42
N LYS A 75 33.17 5.86 -14.90
CA LYS A 75 32.89 5.36 -16.25
C LYS A 75 33.39 6.31 -17.33
N LEU A 76 33.14 7.62 -17.18
CA LEU A 76 33.59 8.65 -18.11
C LEU A 76 35.13 8.75 -18.16
N ALA A 77 35.78 8.69 -17.00
CA ALA A 77 37.25 8.65 -16.93
C ALA A 77 37.82 7.40 -17.63
N SER A 78 37.13 6.26 -17.53
CA SER A 78 37.51 5.02 -18.24
C SER A 78 37.23 5.08 -19.76
N ALA A 79 36.43 6.04 -20.22
CA ALA A 79 36.06 6.26 -21.61
C ALA A 79 36.94 7.32 -22.32
N GLU A 80 38.12 7.61 -21.77
CA GLU A 80 39.09 8.60 -22.28
C GLU A 80 38.64 10.07 -22.19
N ASP A 81 37.66 10.39 -21.33
CA ASP A 81 37.35 11.79 -21.03
C ASP A 81 38.41 12.41 -20.12
N ASP A 82 39.26 13.22 -20.75
CA ASP A 82 40.36 13.97 -20.14
C ASP A 82 39.89 14.91 -19.00
N GLY A 83 38.63 15.38 -19.06
CA GLY A 83 38.02 16.21 -18.02
C GLY A 83 37.65 15.42 -16.77
N ALA A 84 37.02 14.25 -16.94
CA ALA A 84 36.63 13.36 -15.84
C ALA A 84 37.85 12.80 -15.10
N GLU A 85 38.91 12.45 -15.83
CA GLU A 85 40.17 11.99 -15.23
C GLU A 85 40.83 13.09 -14.39
N LYS A 86 40.91 14.32 -14.90
CA LYS A 86 41.46 15.46 -14.15
C LYS A 86 40.64 15.73 -12.87
N ALA A 87 39.31 15.60 -12.94
CA ALA A 87 38.46 15.70 -11.78
C ALA A 87 38.74 14.61 -10.73
N LEU A 88 38.90 13.35 -11.15
CA LEU A 88 39.25 12.24 -10.24
C LEU A 88 40.64 12.42 -9.62
N LYS A 89 41.62 12.92 -10.39
CA LYS A 89 42.96 13.26 -9.88
C LYS A 89 42.87 14.38 -8.84
N GLY A 90 42.03 15.39 -9.05
CA GLY A 90 41.75 16.42 -8.05
C GLY A 90 41.18 15.84 -6.76
N VAL A 91 40.15 14.99 -6.87
CA VAL A 91 39.56 14.28 -5.72
C VAL A 91 40.59 13.44 -4.98
N TRP A 92 41.47 12.74 -5.70
CA TRP A 92 42.54 11.96 -5.08
C TRP A 92 43.52 12.84 -4.29
N ILE A 93 43.95 13.97 -4.87
CA ILE A 93 44.87 14.88 -4.20
C ILE A 93 44.23 15.43 -2.92
N ASP A 94 42.98 15.86 -2.98
CA ASP A 94 42.29 16.48 -1.85
C ASP A 94 42.02 15.48 -0.71
N PHE A 95 41.52 14.28 -1.02
CA PHE A 95 41.08 13.34 0.01
C PHE A 95 42.18 12.37 0.47
N ILE A 96 43.10 11.97 -0.41
CA ILE A 96 44.04 10.88 -0.13
C ILE A 96 45.45 11.40 0.06
N ASP A 97 45.89 12.28 -0.82
CA ASP A 97 47.26 12.77 -0.80
C ASP A 97 47.47 13.82 0.30
N ASN A 98 46.61 14.84 0.36
CA ASN A 98 46.61 15.84 1.42
C ASN A 98 46.08 15.24 2.74
N GLY A 99 44.98 14.50 2.71
CA GLY A 99 44.42 13.87 3.91
C GLY A 99 43.87 14.88 4.95
N PRO A 100 43.48 14.42 6.15
CA PRO A 100 42.65 15.22 7.07
C PRO A 100 43.33 16.42 7.73
N GLN A 101 44.67 16.48 7.72
CA GLN A 101 45.45 17.53 8.40
C GLN A 101 46.05 18.58 7.44
N GLY A 102 45.58 18.63 6.19
CA GLY A 102 46.04 19.59 5.18
C GLY A 102 47.24 19.08 4.37
N ILE A 103 47.90 19.97 3.62
CA ILE A 103 48.91 19.61 2.63
C ILE A 103 50.11 18.92 3.30
N LYS A 104 50.30 17.63 3.03
CA LYS A 104 51.48 16.88 3.49
C LYS A 104 52.70 17.29 2.69
N ALA A 105 53.86 17.41 3.34
CA ALA A 105 55.13 17.68 2.66
C ALA A 105 55.50 16.64 1.58
N SER A 106 54.88 15.45 1.61
CA SER A 106 55.04 14.37 0.64
C SER A 106 53.93 14.29 -0.42
N SER A 107 52.93 15.19 -0.41
CA SER A 107 51.86 15.26 -1.41
C SER A 107 52.36 15.91 -2.71
N VAL A 108 51.60 15.78 -3.80
CA VAL A 108 51.94 16.38 -5.11
C VAL A 108 52.12 17.90 -4.98
N TYR A 109 51.24 18.57 -4.26
CA TYR A 109 51.37 20.02 -3.98
C TYR A 109 52.42 20.33 -2.91
N GLY A 110 52.62 19.46 -1.92
CA GLY A 110 53.67 19.65 -0.91
C GLY A 110 55.08 19.52 -1.50
N LEU A 111 55.29 18.55 -2.39
CA LEU A 111 56.55 18.36 -3.10
C LEU A 111 56.81 19.49 -4.09
N ALA A 112 55.78 20.07 -4.71
CA ALA A 112 55.93 21.21 -5.62
C ALA A 112 56.53 22.46 -4.95
N SER A 113 56.44 22.58 -3.63
CA SER A 113 57.10 23.66 -2.86
C SER A 113 58.62 23.48 -2.74
N GLN A 114 59.15 22.28 -3.02
CA GLN A 114 60.58 21.99 -2.99
C GLN A 114 61.24 22.34 -4.33
N ILE A 115 62.44 22.93 -4.25
CA ILE A 115 63.25 23.28 -5.42
C ILE A 115 63.52 22.01 -6.25
N GLY A 116 63.07 22.00 -7.50
CA GLY A 116 63.23 20.89 -8.45
C GLY A 116 61.98 20.05 -8.73
N PHE A 117 60.85 20.31 -8.04
CA PHE A 117 59.59 19.57 -8.22
C PHE A 117 58.39 20.45 -8.63
N THR A 118 58.62 21.71 -9.02
CA THR A 118 57.58 22.69 -9.34
C THR A 118 56.63 22.24 -10.46
N VAL A 119 57.11 21.43 -11.40
CA VAL A 119 56.34 20.91 -12.55
C VAL A 119 55.58 19.61 -12.21
N LEU A 120 55.76 19.06 -11.00
CA LEU A 120 55.16 17.77 -10.63
C LEU A 120 53.62 17.74 -10.69
N PRO A 121 52.89 18.79 -10.24
CA PRO A 121 51.43 18.82 -10.38
C PRO A 121 50.99 18.82 -11.85
N ASP A 122 51.62 19.64 -12.69
CA ASP A 122 51.30 19.73 -14.12
C ASP A 122 51.51 18.40 -14.83
N LEU A 123 52.62 17.70 -14.52
CA LEU A 123 52.91 16.37 -15.06
C LEU A 123 51.93 15.30 -14.57
N PHE A 124 51.43 15.42 -13.34
CA PHE A 124 50.44 14.50 -12.79
C PHE A 124 49.07 14.66 -13.48
N PHE A 125 48.62 15.90 -13.67
CA PHE A 125 47.36 16.18 -14.37
C PHE A 125 47.43 15.96 -15.89
N ALA A 126 48.60 16.12 -16.51
CA ALA A 126 48.84 15.88 -17.93
C ALA A 126 48.95 14.39 -18.30
N ALA A 127 49.11 13.49 -17.33
CA ALA A 127 49.17 12.05 -17.62
C ALA A 127 47.85 11.55 -18.25
N PRO A 128 47.90 10.67 -19.27
CA PRO A 128 46.71 10.17 -19.97
C PRO A 128 45.70 9.48 -19.04
N ALA A 129 44.41 9.56 -19.37
CA ALA A 129 43.32 8.95 -18.60
C ALA A 129 43.36 7.42 -18.54
N ASN A 130 43.85 6.77 -19.58
CA ASN A 130 43.83 5.31 -19.69
C ASN A 130 45.09 4.60 -19.20
N LEU A 131 45.93 5.25 -18.39
CA LEU A 131 47.13 4.59 -17.86
C LEU A 131 46.75 3.39 -16.97
N LYS A 132 47.18 2.20 -17.39
CA LYS A 132 47.18 1.00 -16.56
C LYS A 132 48.42 0.97 -15.68
N LYS A 133 48.33 0.26 -14.55
CA LYS A 133 49.42 0.17 -13.57
C LYS A 133 50.75 -0.29 -14.20
N GLU A 134 50.71 -1.20 -15.17
CA GLU A 134 51.91 -1.69 -15.85
C GLU A 134 52.55 -0.65 -16.79
N GLU A 135 51.76 0.28 -17.33
CA GLU A 135 52.18 1.24 -18.35
C GLU A 135 52.72 2.56 -17.76
N VAL A 136 52.44 2.83 -16.47
CA VAL A 136 52.90 4.02 -15.74
C VAL A 136 54.43 4.19 -15.84
N SER A 137 55.16 3.11 -15.60
CA SER A 137 56.63 3.15 -15.58
C SER A 137 57.25 3.40 -16.96
N GLY A 138 56.60 2.92 -18.03
CA GLY A 138 57.02 3.14 -19.42
C GLY A 138 56.75 4.56 -19.89
N HIS A 139 55.56 5.08 -19.57
CA HIS A 139 55.17 6.45 -19.91
C HIS A 139 56.09 7.48 -19.23
N VAL A 140 56.33 7.36 -17.92
CA VAL A 140 57.16 8.34 -17.19
C VAL A 140 58.65 8.28 -17.60
N LYS A 141 59.15 7.12 -18.03
CA LYS A 141 60.52 6.99 -18.54
C LYS A 141 60.74 7.75 -19.86
N SER A 142 59.71 7.83 -20.70
CA SER A 142 59.73 8.52 -22.00
C SER A 142 59.76 10.05 -21.92
N LEU A 143 59.47 10.64 -20.76
CA LEU A 143 59.48 12.09 -20.58
C LEU A 143 60.91 12.62 -20.36
N ASP A 144 61.26 13.79 -20.89
CA ASP A 144 62.59 14.42 -20.69
C ASP A 144 62.64 15.27 -19.41
N PHE A 145 62.67 14.62 -18.24
CA PHE A 145 62.79 15.28 -16.94
C PHE A 145 63.82 14.62 -16.01
N ASN A 146 64.16 15.31 -14.92
CA ASN A 146 65.05 14.84 -13.87
C ASN A 146 64.57 13.51 -13.25
N GLU A 147 65.47 12.56 -13.03
CA GLU A 147 65.16 11.23 -12.48
C GLU A 147 64.42 11.28 -11.13
N LYS A 148 64.71 12.30 -10.30
CA LYS A 148 64.02 12.47 -9.02
C LYS A 148 62.54 12.81 -9.20
N VAL A 149 62.21 13.64 -10.19
CA VAL A 149 60.83 13.99 -10.55
C VAL A 149 60.14 12.78 -11.16
N LYS A 150 60.81 12.04 -12.04
CA LYS A 150 60.29 10.77 -12.62
C LYS A 150 59.95 9.75 -11.53
N THR A 151 60.85 9.53 -10.58
CA THR A 151 60.63 8.58 -9.47
C THR A 151 59.45 8.99 -8.59
N ALA A 152 59.33 10.29 -8.28
CA ALA A 152 58.20 10.80 -7.51
C ALA A 152 56.87 10.66 -8.29
N LEU A 153 56.88 10.97 -9.58
CA LEU A 153 55.73 10.89 -10.47
C LEU A 153 55.24 9.44 -10.66
N VAL A 154 56.14 8.48 -10.89
CA VAL A 154 55.80 7.04 -11.00
C VAL A 154 55.07 6.59 -9.74
N ARG A 155 55.63 6.86 -8.54
CA ARG A 155 55.02 6.44 -7.28
C ARG A 155 53.61 7.01 -7.10
N LYS A 156 53.41 8.30 -7.45
CA LYS A 156 52.12 8.98 -7.28
C LYS A 156 51.09 8.51 -8.30
N LEU A 157 51.48 8.31 -9.55
CA LEU A 157 50.61 7.75 -10.58
C LEU A 157 50.22 6.29 -10.29
N GLU A 158 51.16 5.45 -9.81
CA GLU A 158 50.84 4.07 -9.39
C GLU A 158 49.85 4.04 -8.22
N GLN A 159 50.01 4.94 -7.23
CA GLN A 159 49.07 5.08 -6.12
C GLN A 159 47.69 5.55 -6.58
N TYR A 160 47.64 6.50 -7.52
CA TYR A 160 46.40 7.00 -8.10
C TYR A 160 45.66 5.91 -8.88
N VAL A 161 46.33 5.20 -9.79
CA VAL A 161 45.71 4.13 -10.61
C VAL A 161 45.20 3.00 -9.71
N ALA A 162 46.01 2.56 -8.73
CA ALA A 162 45.59 1.52 -7.79
C ALA A 162 44.37 1.96 -6.95
N TRP A 163 44.33 3.23 -6.53
CA TRP A 163 43.19 3.78 -5.82
C TRP A 163 41.94 3.86 -6.71
N ARG A 164 42.07 4.40 -7.92
CA ARG A 164 40.97 4.57 -8.87
C ARG A 164 40.24 3.25 -9.12
N ASP A 165 41.00 2.20 -9.44
CA ASP A 165 40.45 0.89 -9.78
C ASP A 165 39.81 0.20 -8.56
N ALA A 166 40.40 0.35 -7.37
CA ALA A 166 39.84 -0.18 -6.13
C ALA A 166 38.54 0.54 -5.75
N THR A 167 38.52 1.87 -5.82
CA THR A 167 37.35 2.68 -5.46
C THR A 167 36.22 2.54 -6.47
N ALA A 168 36.48 2.36 -7.77
CA ALA A 168 35.44 2.06 -8.75
C ALA A 168 34.68 0.76 -8.40
N LYS A 169 35.41 -0.29 -8.00
CA LYS A 169 34.81 -1.57 -7.56
C LYS A 169 34.05 -1.42 -6.24
N GLU A 170 34.59 -0.64 -5.31
CA GLU A 170 33.95 -0.35 -4.03
C GLU A 170 32.62 0.39 -4.22
N ILE A 171 32.58 1.45 -5.05
CA ILE A 171 31.36 2.22 -5.34
C ILE A 171 30.28 1.34 -5.96
N THR A 172 30.65 0.51 -6.93
CA THR A 172 29.71 -0.43 -7.57
C THR A 172 29.13 -1.42 -6.56
N SER A 173 30.00 -1.98 -5.69
CA SER A 173 29.57 -2.90 -4.64
C SER A 173 28.67 -2.21 -3.62
N LYS A 174 29.05 -1.01 -3.18
CA LYS A 174 28.30 -0.19 -2.22
C LYS A 174 26.93 0.17 -2.77
N LYS A 175 26.83 0.61 -4.03
CA LYS A 175 25.55 0.87 -4.71
C LYS A 175 24.64 -0.36 -4.69
N LYS A 176 25.17 -1.54 -5.03
CA LYS A 176 24.42 -2.81 -4.98
C LYS A 176 23.90 -3.11 -3.57
N PHE A 177 24.72 -2.93 -2.53
CA PHE A 177 24.29 -3.12 -1.15
C PHE A 177 23.22 -2.10 -0.72
N THR A 178 23.37 -0.82 -1.09
CA THR A 178 22.40 0.23 -0.78
C THR A 178 21.06 -0.01 -1.46
N ILE A 179 21.04 -0.53 -2.69
CA ILE A 179 19.82 -0.95 -3.39
C ILE A 179 19.13 -2.12 -2.67
N GLN A 180 19.89 -3.11 -2.20
CA GLN A 180 19.31 -4.20 -1.40
C GLN A 180 18.77 -3.69 -0.05
N TYR A 181 19.46 -2.74 0.57
CA TYR A 181 19.03 -2.12 1.82
C TYR A 181 17.73 -1.32 1.65
N LEU A 182 17.59 -0.59 0.53
CA LEU A 182 16.37 0.11 0.14
C LEU A 182 15.17 -0.86 0.08
N ARG A 183 15.37 -2.01 -0.56
CA ARG A 183 14.34 -3.06 -0.66
C ARG A 183 13.92 -3.58 0.71
N GLN A 184 14.86 -3.88 1.60
CA GLN A 184 14.54 -4.33 2.96
C GLN A 184 13.71 -3.30 3.73
N HIS A 185 13.97 -2.00 3.53
CA HIS A 185 13.20 -0.93 4.16
C HIS A 185 11.79 -0.82 3.59
N TYR A 186 11.65 -0.98 2.28
CA TYR A 186 10.35 -1.03 1.62
C TYR A 186 9.50 -2.22 2.10
N ASP A 187 10.09 -3.43 2.16
CA ASP A 187 9.43 -4.64 2.67
C ASP A 187 8.97 -4.46 4.12
N ALA A 188 9.79 -3.81 4.96
CA ALA A 188 9.43 -3.50 6.33
C ALA A 188 8.22 -2.56 6.40
N ILE A 189 8.19 -1.49 5.59
CA ILE A 189 7.04 -0.57 5.53
C ILE A 189 5.78 -1.32 5.12
N LYS A 190 5.84 -2.16 4.08
CA LYS A 190 4.70 -2.96 3.63
C LYS A 190 4.15 -3.86 4.74
N LEU A 191 5.04 -4.54 5.48
CA LEU A 191 4.67 -5.36 6.63
C LEU A 191 3.93 -4.54 7.70
N TYR A 192 4.46 -3.38 8.06
CA TYR A 192 3.82 -2.50 9.05
C TYR A 192 2.49 -1.93 8.55
N THR A 193 2.37 -1.58 7.27
CA THR A 193 1.10 -1.16 6.66
C THR A 193 0.05 -2.27 6.75
N ASP A 194 0.43 -3.52 6.47
CA ASP A 194 -0.47 -4.66 6.60
C ASP A 194 -0.88 -4.93 8.05
N TRP A 195 0.02 -4.69 9.01
CA TRP A 195 -0.30 -4.79 10.43
C TRP A 195 -1.19 -3.65 10.93
N VAL A 196 -1.08 -2.44 10.39
CA VAL A 196 -1.89 -1.27 10.80
C VAL A 196 -3.36 -1.40 10.38
N LYS A 197 -3.62 -1.93 9.18
CA LYS A 197 -4.97 -2.07 8.61
C LYS A 197 -6.01 -2.65 9.59
N PRO A 198 -5.78 -3.79 10.28
CA PRO A 198 -6.74 -4.33 11.23
C PRO A 198 -6.99 -3.39 12.43
N TYR A 199 -5.97 -2.69 12.93
CA TYR A 199 -6.15 -1.73 14.03
C TYR A 199 -7.00 -0.55 13.60
N LEU A 200 -6.76 0.03 12.42
CA LEU A 200 -7.60 1.13 11.91
C LEU A 200 -9.05 0.69 11.68
N ARG A 201 -9.26 -0.52 11.15
CA ARG A 201 -10.61 -1.11 11.03
C ARG A 201 -11.27 -1.28 12.39
N ASN A 202 -10.53 -1.74 13.40
CA ASN A 202 -11.05 -1.90 14.76
C ASN A 202 -11.35 -0.56 15.43
N VAL A 203 -10.48 0.44 15.25
CA VAL A 203 -10.70 1.80 15.77
C VAL A 203 -11.99 2.38 15.22
N LYS A 204 -12.26 2.21 13.91
CA LYS A 204 -13.52 2.65 13.31
C LYS A 204 -14.72 1.85 13.85
N ARG A 205 -14.62 0.53 13.93
CA ARG A 205 -15.71 -0.34 14.42
C ARG A 205 -16.07 -0.13 15.89
N LEU A 206 -15.06 0.16 16.72
CA LEU A 206 -15.23 0.49 18.14
C LEU A 206 -15.56 1.97 18.35
N GLY A 207 -15.35 2.80 17.33
CA GLY A 207 -15.75 4.19 17.33
C GLY A 207 -17.26 4.29 17.48
N MET A 208 -17.69 5.06 18.46
CA MET A 208 -19.12 5.33 18.65
C MET A 208 -19.62 6.25 17.54
N ASP A 209 -20.83 5.97 17.09
CA ASP A 209 -21.50 6.77 16.08
C ASP A 209 -21.90 8.14 16.67
N PRO A 210 -21.33 9.27 16.20
CA PRO A 210 -21.58 10.59 16.76
C PRO A 210 -23.05 11.02 16.65
N GLU A 211 -23.74 10.64 15.57
CA GLU A 211 -25.14 11.00 15.37
C GLU A 211 -26.02 10.30 16.42
N LYS A 212 -25.69 9.06 16.77
CA LYS A 212 -26.41 8.30 17.79
C LYS A 212 -26.09 8.77 19.21
N GLN A 213 -24.87 9.27 19.46
CA GLN A 213 -24.54 9.88 20.76
C GLN A 213 -25.37 11.14 21.04
N LEU A 214 -25.73 11.88 20.00
CA LEU A 214 -26.57 13.08 20.09
C LEU A 214 -28.08 12.77 20.09
N SER A 215 -28.47 11.51 19.88
CA SER A 215 -29.88 11.12 19.86
C SER A 215 -30.54 11.26 21.23
N ALA A 216 -31.81 11.66 21.27
CA ALA A 216 -32.59 11.75 22.52
C ALA A 216 -32.76 10.39 23.22
N ASP A 217 -32.46 9.28 22.54
CA ASP A 217 -32.48 7.94 23.09
C ASP A 217 -31.29 7.66 24.04
N ILE A 218 -30.17 8.38 23.87
CA ILE A 218 -28.99 8.26 24.72
C ILE A 218 -28.83 9.54 25.51
N VAL A 219 -29.06 9.46 26.82
CA VAL A 219 -28.79 10.58 27.73
C VAL A 219 -27.45 10.30 28.41
N GLY A 220 -26.46 11.17 28.19
CA GLY A 220 -25.06 10.96 28.62
C GLY A 220 -24.87 10.64 30.10
N ALA A 221 -25.76 11.14 30.96
CA ALA A 221 -25.70 10.95 32.41
C ALA A 221 -26.21 9.59 32.93
N PHE A 222 -26.94 8.82 32.11
CA PHE A 222 -27.53 7.54 32.55
C PHE A 222 -26.75 6.35 32.01
N GLU A 223 -26.89 5.18 32.64
CA GLU A 223 -26.33 3.92 32.15
C GLU A 223 -27.23 3.35 31.02
N GLY A 224 -26.88 3.65 29.76
CA GLY A 224 -27.65 3.25 28.59
C GLY A 224 -26.76 2.93 27.38
N SER A 225 -27.21 1.99 26.56
CA SER A 225 -26.56 1.64 25.30
C SER A 225 -27.57 1.43 24.19
N VAL A 226 -27.14 1.69 22.96
CA VAL A 226 -27.86 1.46 21.72
C VAL A 226 -27.01 0.54 20.86
N VAL A 227 -27.63 -0.52 20.36
CA VAL A 227 -27.01 -1.48 19.46
C VAL A 227 -27.81 -1.47 18.18
N GLU A 228 -27.15 -1.22 17.05
CA GLU A 228 -27.76 -1.36 15.74
C GLU A 228 -27.03 -2.43 14.94
N ILE A 229 -27.78 -3.45 14.52
CA ILE A 229 -27.28 -4.55 13.71
C ILE A 229 -28.10 -4.62 12.42
N GLU A 230 -27.44 -4.56 11.28
CA GLU A 230 -28.05 -4.73 9.96
C GLU A 230 -27.52 -6.03 9.33
N VAL A 231 -28.42 -6.95 9.01
CA VAL A 231 -28.11 -8.24 8.39
C VAL A 231 -28.89 -8.38 7.09
N LEU A 232 -28.17 -8.64 6.01
CA LEU A 232 -28.73 -8.99 4.71
C LEU A 232 -28.79 -10.51 4.58
N ALA A 233 -29.99 -11.06 4.43
CA ALA A 233 -30.21 -12.45 4.08
C ALA A 233 -30.53 -12.55 2.59
N LYS A 234 -29.82 -13.42 1.86
CA LYS A 234 -30.08 -13.66 0.43
C LYS A 234 -30.47 -15.12 0.17
N LYS A 235 -31.40 -15.29 -0.76
CA LYS A 235 -31.77 -16.57 -1.34
C LYS A 235 -30.88 -16.88 -2.55
N PRO A 236 -30.47 -18.14 -2.79
CA PRO A 236 -29.67 -18.48 -3.96
C PRO A 236 -30.48 -18.28 -5.25
N GLY A 237 -29.91 -17.57 -6.23
CA GLY A 237 -30.49 -17.26 -7.54
C GLY A 237 -30.10 -15.86 -8.02
N ASN A 238 -29.90 -15.63 -9.32
CA ASN A 238 -29.59 -14.30 -9.86
C ASN A 238 -30.71 -13.86 -10.81
N PRO A 239 -31.51 -12.82 -10.49
CA PRO A 239 -31.43 -11.92 -9.34
C PRO A 239 -31.83 -12.56 -7.99
N HIS A 240 -31.21 -12.10 -6.90
CA HIS A 240 -31.41 -12.63 -5.54
C HIS A 240 -32.63 -11.99 -4.87
N ALA A 241 -33.47 -12.83 -4.26
CA ALA A 241 -34.43 -12.38 -3.26
C ALA A 241 -33.71 -12.09 -1.94
N CYS A 242 -33.71 -10.84 -1.52
CA CYS A 242 -32.97 -10.33 -0.38
C CYS A 242 -33.90 -9.78 0.70
N VAL A 243 -33.60 -10.07 1.96
CA VAL A 243 -34.27 -9.48 3.13
C VAL A 243 -33.23 -8.78 3.97
N LEU A 244 -33.38 -7.47 4.10
CA LEU A 244 -32.56 -6.63 4.96
C LEU A 244 -33.26 -6.50 6.31
N MET A 245 -32.59 -6.97 7.36
CA MET A 245 -33.08 -6.94 8.72
C MET A 245 -32.26 -5.94 9.53
N THR A 246 -32.89 -4.87 10.00
CA THR A 246 -32.28 -3.90 10.91
C THR A 246 -32.85 -4.09 12.30
N PHE A 247 -31.99 -4.39 13.27
CA PHE A 247 -32.30 -4.49 14.68
C PHE A 247 -31.75 -3.27 15.40
N TYR A 248 -32.63 -2.46 15.97
CA TYR A 248 -32.29 -1.32 16.81
C TYR A 248 -32.67 -1.64 18.25
N TYR A 249 -31.68 -1.87 19.11
CA TYR A 249 -31.90 -2.25 20.50
C TYR A 249 -31.38 -1.17 21.45
N ARG A 250 -32.29 -0.59 22.23
CA ARG A 250 -31.98 0.42 23.25
C ARG A 250 -32.09 -0.20 24.63
N THR A 251 -31.03 -0.12 25.44
CA THR A 251 -31.03 -0.60 26.82
C THR A 251 -31.20 0.52 27.84
N ARG A 252 -31.79 0.15 28.97
CA ARG A 252 -31.77 0.94 30.20
C ARG A 252 -31.32 0.01 31.34
N ALA A 253 -30.45 0.50 32.21
CA ALA A 253 -30.07 -0.24 33.39
C ALA A 253 -31.24 -0.34 34.38
N ILE A 254 -31.51 -1.55 34.86
CA ILE A 254 -32.38 -1.82 36.01
C ILE A 254 -31.54 -2.58 37.03
N MET A 255 -31.57 -2.17 38.30
CA MET A 255 -30.91 -2.95 39.34
C MET A 255 -31.70 -4.24 39.57
N GLN A 256 -31.07 -5.39 39.31
CA GLN A 256 -31.61 -6.67 39.72
C GLN A 256 -31.28 -6.92 41.19
N THR A 257 -32.31 -6.92 42.03
CA THR A 257 -32.21 -7.27 43.46
C THR A 257 -32.50 -8.77 43.62
N GLY A 258 -31.50 -9.61 43.34
CA GLY A 258 -31.49 -11.04 43.66
C GLY A 258 -30.57 -11.36 44.85
N GLN A 259 -30.79 -12.51 45.51
CA GLN A 259 -30.22 -12.83 46.84
C GLN A 259 -28.74 -13.29 46.83
N ASP A 260 -28.12 -13.53 45.65
CA ASP A 260 -26.76 -14.08 45.55
C ASP A 260 -25.75 -13.15 44.83
N TYR A 261 -24.77 -12.69 45.62
CA TYR A 261 -23.40 -12.16 45.41
C TYR A 261 -22.86 -11.52 44.10
N GLN A 262 -23.60 -11.40 42.99
CA GLN A 262 -23.20 -10.57 41.84
C GLN A 262 -24.29 -9.56 41.50
N ARG A 263 -24.29 -8.43 42.22
CA ARG A 263 -25.12 -7.27 41.90
C ARG A 263 -24.48 -6.49 40.75
N GLY A 264 -24.95 -6.73 39.53
CA GLY A 264 -24.70 -5.89 38.36
C GLY A 264 -25.99 -5.23 37.86
N PRO A 265 -25.92 -4.07 37.21
CA PRO A 265 -27.07 -3.53 36.47
C PRO A 265 -27.48 -4.53 35.38
N ALA A 266 -28.74 -4.96 35.42
CA ALA A 266 -29.32 -5.76 34.36
C ALA A 266 -29.85 -4.82 33.27
N HIS A 267 -29.39 -5.00 32.04
CA HIS A 267 -29.80 -4.17 30.91
C HIS A 267 -31.06 -4.73 30.28
N VAL A 268 -32.20 -4.06 30.53
CA VAL A 268 -33.48 -4.38 29.89
C VAL A 268 -33.79 -3.27 28.91
N GLY A 269 -34.26 -3.64 27.72
CA GLY A 269 -34.37 -2.71 26.61
C GLY A 269 -35.58 -2.90 25.74
N ARG A 270 -35.78 -1.94 24.84
CA ARG A 270 -36.73 -2.02 23.73
C ARG A 270 -35.96 -2.36 22.47
N MET A 271 -36.46 -3.34 21.72
CA MET A 271 -35.96 -3.66 20.38
C MET A 271 -36.98 -3.22 19.34
N GLU A 272 -36.49 -2.53 18.31
CA GLU A 272 -37.23 -2.25 17.10
C GLU A 272 -36.59 -3.05 15.97
N MET A 273 -37.41 -3.85 15.28
CA MET A 273 -36.96 -4.66 14.16
C MET A 273 -37.64 -4.14 12.89
N THR A 274 -36.83 -3.71 11.92
CA THR A 274 -37.30 -3.30 10.60
C THR A 274 -36.89 -4.36 9.58
N LEU A 275 -37.86 -4.91 8.85
CA LEU A 275 -37.63 -5.87 7.77
C LEU A 275 -37.92 -5.17 6.45
N ARG A 276 -36.94 -5.12 5.55
CA ARG A 276 -37.09 -4.58 4.19
C ARG A 276 -36.79 -5.66 3.16
N GLY A 277 -37.60 -5.69 2.11
CA GLY A 277 -37.46 -6.65 1.01
C GLY A 277 -36.86 -6.01 -0.20
N TYR A 278 -35.84 -6.65 -0.76
CA TYR A 278 -35.18 -6.21 -1.98
C TYR A 278 -35.02 -7.37 -2.95
N VAL A 279 -34.92 -7.05 -4.24
CA VAL A 279 -34.50 -8.00 -5.26
C VAL A 279 -33.27 -7.42 -5.95
N TRP A 280 -32.10 -7.96 -5.58
CA TRP A 280 -30.80 -7.41 -5.97
C TRP A 280 -29.98 -8.43 -6.75
N THR A 281 -29.21 -7.95 -7.72
CA THR A 281 -28.15 -8.69 -8.40
C THR A 281 -26.88 -8.72 -7.55
N ASP A 282 -25.95 -9.62 -7.88
CA ASP A 282 -24.65 -9.69 -7.21
C ASP A 282 -23.87 -8.36 -7.25
N GLU A 283 -24.00 -7.61 -8.35
CA GLU A 283 -23.36 -6.30 -8.53
C GLU A 283 -24.00 -5.23 -7.64
N GLU A 284 -25.34 -5.20 -7.55
CA GLU A 284 -26.06 -4.28 -6.66
C GLU A 284 -25.73 -4.55 -5.18
N ILE A 285 -25.61 -5.82 -4.78
CA ILE A 285 -25.18 -6.22 -3.42
C ILE A 285 -23.75 -5.73 -3.15
N LYS A 286 -22.84 -5.92 -4.10
CA LYS A 286 -21.44 -5.50 -3.97
C LYS A 286 -21.33 -3.98 -3.88
N ASN A 287 -22.06 -3.24 -4.71
CA ASN A 287 -22.10 -1.78 -4.69
C ASN A 287 -22.68 -1.23 -3.39
N TYR A 288 -23.75 -1.84 -2.85
CA TYR A 288 -24.30 -1.45 -1.55
C TYR A 288 -23.29 -1.68 -0.42
N ARG A 289 -22.58 -2.81 -0.46
CA ARG A 289 -21.49 -3.11 0.50
C ARG A 289 -20.37 -2.09 0.39
N GLU A 290 -19.91 -1.79 -0.81
CA GLU A 290 -18.84 -0.84 -1.04
C GLU A 290 -19.25 0.58 -0.67
N LEU A 291 -20.49 1.00 -0.89
CA LEU A 291 -21.02 2.28 -0.44
C LEU A 291 -21.00 2.38 1.09
N LYS A 292 -21.52 1.36 1.80
CA LYS A 292 -21.49 1.32 3.27
C LYS A 292 -20.08 1.25 3.83
N MET A 293 -19.20 0.47 3.20
CA MET A 293 -17.79 0.42 3.56
C MET A 293 -17.05 1.73 3.24
N ALA A 294 -17.44 2.46 2.18
CA ALA A 294 -16.80 3.70 1.76
C ALA A 294 -17.19 4.89 2.65
N GLU A 295 -18.45 4.96 3.10
CA GLU A 295 -18.89 5.85 4.19
C GLU A 295 -18.04 5.62 5.46
N ASP A 296 -17.63 4.36 5.70
CA ASP A 296 -16.76 4.00 6.82
C ASP A 296 -15.25 4.21 6.58
N PHE A 297 -14.80 4.27 5.32
CA PHE A 297 -13.37 4.24 4.93
C PHE A 297 -12.69 5.61 4.78
N GLU A 298 -13.38 6.71 5.02
CA GLU A 298 -12.86 8.06 4.77
C GLU A 298 -11.57 8.40 5.55
N MET A 299 -11.38 7.81 6.74
CA MET A 299 -10.14 7.91 7.53
C MET A 299 -8.96 7.10 6.98
N LEU A 300 -9.23 6.00 6.27
CA LEU A 300 -8.16 5.19 5.65
C LEU A 300 -7.63 5.87 4.39
N LYS A 301 -8.52 6.52 3.63
CA LYS A 301 -8.15 7.31 2.45
C LYS A 301 -7.19 8.44 2.79
N SER A 302 -7.33 9.12 3.92
CA SER A 302 -6.43 10.24 4.28
C SER A 302 -5.01 9.76 4.60
N ILE A 303 -4.84 8.62 5.26
CA ILE A 303 -3.53 8.02 5.55
C ILE A 303 -2.91 7.50 4.25
N ASP A 304 -3.70 6.77 3.45
CA ASP A 304 -3.26 6.25 2.16
C ASP A 304 -2.81 7.38 1.23
N THR A 305 -3.56 8.50 1.13
CA THR A 305 -3.14 9.67 0.33
C THR A 305 -1.85 10.33 0.81
N SER A 306 -1.57 10.37 2.11
CA SER A 306 -0.35 10.99 2.64
C SER A 306 0.90 10.15 2.31
N ILE A 307 0.76 8.83 2.35
CA ILE A 307 1.81 7.88 1.98
C ILE A 307 1.93 7.81 0.45
N GLU A 308 0.81 7.81 -0.27
CA GLU A 308 0.73 7.83 -1.73
C GLU A 308 1.39 9.09 -2.30
N GLN A 309 1.12 10.27 -1.75
CA GLN A 309 1.79 11.51 -2.16
C GLN A 309 3.30 11.48 -1.90
N ALA A 310 3.74 10.94 -0.76
CA ALA A 310 5.15 10.78 -0.46
C ALA A 310 5.84 9.80 -1.42
N MET A 311 5.11 8.76 -1.85
CA MET A 311 5.60 7.72 -2.75
C MET A 311 5.54 8.14 -4.22
N ASP A 312 4.53 8.92 -4.65
CA ASP A 312 4.44 9.51 -5.99
C ASP A 312 5.51 10.59 -6.20
N TYR A 313 5.84 11.39 -5.17
CA TYR A 313 6.97 12.33 -5.22
C TYR A 313 8.32 11.63 -5.41
N LEU A 314 8.42 10.36 -4.98
CA LEU A 314 9.58 9.48 -5.18
C LEU A 314 9.51 8.62 -6.45
N GLY A 315 8.34 8.60 -7.11
CA GLY A 315 7.80 7.44 -7.82
C GLY A 315 8.72 6.84 -8.88
N ASP A 316 9.20 7.64 -9.83
CA ASP A 316 9.88 7.07 -11.00
C ASP A 316 11.24 6.43 -10.64
N LYS A 317 12.05 7.10 -9.80
CA LYS A 317 13.38 6.61 -9.43
C LYS A 317 13.34 5.54 -8.35
N LEU A 318 12.43 5.65 -7.39
CA LEU A 318 12.26 4.62 -6.37
C LEU A 318 11.83 3.29 -7.00
N VAL A 319 10.87 3.33 -7.92
CA VAL A 319 10.40 2.16 -8.65
C VAL A 319 11.52 1.57 -9.52
N GLU A 320 12.34 2.40 -10.16
CA GLU A 320 13.51 1.95 -10.92
C GLU A 320 14.53 1.21 -10.04
N TYR A 321 14.87 1.75 -8.87
CA TYR A 321 15.83 1.12 -7.96
C TYR A 321 15.27 -0.14 -7.29
N LEU A 322 13.98 -0.18 -6.94
CA LEU A 322 13.35 -1.38 -6.42
C LEU A 322 13.29 -2.48 -7.49
N LYS A 323 12.99 -2.14 -8.75
CA LYS A 323 13.11 -3.06 -9.90
C LYS A 323 14.53 -3.60 -10.04
N ALA A 324 15.54 -2.75 -9.94
CA ALA A 324 16.94 -3.17 -9.97
C ALA A 324 17.32 -4.08 -8.79
N ALA A 325 16.65 -3.95 -7.63
CA ALA A 325 16.81 -4.81 -6.46
C ALA A 325 16.13 -6.18 -6.60
N GLY A 326 15.49 -6.45 -7.74
CA GLY A 326 14.71 -7.65 -8.00
C GLY A 326 13.32 -7.63 -7.35
N GLU A 327 12.80 -6.45 -6.99
CA GLU A 327 11.36 -6.30 -6.82
C GLU A 327 10.69 -6.26 -8.18
N LYS A 328 9.51 -6.84 -8.27
CA LYS A 328 8.78 -6.89 -9.51
C LYS A 328 7.61 -5.91 -9.45
N PHE A 329 7.58 -4.98 -10.41
CA PHE A 329 6.53 -3.97 -10.53
C PHE A 329 6.06 -3.93 -12.00
N GLY A 330 4.81 -4.30 -12.27
CA GLY A 330 4.20 -4.20 -13.60
C GLY A 330 3.02 -5.14 -13.84
N GLU A 331 2.25 -4.88 -14.89
CA GLU A 331 1.10 -5.68 -15.35
C GLU A 331 1.45 -7.15 -15.64
N GLU A 332 2.70 -7.45 -15.99
CA GLU A 332 3.16 -8.82 -16.26
C GLU A 332 3.06 -9.73 -15.03
N ASP A 333 3.26 -9.20 -13.82
CA ASP A 333 3.06 -9.96 -12.58
C ASP A 333 1.59 -10.08 -12.19
N ARG A 334 0.75 -9.06 -12.46
CA ARG A 334 -0.71 -9.21 -12.32
C ARG A 334 -1.22 -10.29 -13.26
N GLN A 335 -0.71 -10.36 -14.48
CA GLN A 335 -1.05 -11.43 -15.42
C GLN A 335 -0.64 -12.81 -14.88
N GLU A 336 0.54 -12.92 -14.27
CA GLU A 336 1.03 -14.19 -13.76
C GLU A 336 0.34 -14.63 -12.45
N GLU A 337 0.04 -13.69 -11.55
CA GLU A 337 -0.64 -13.92 -10.27
C GLU A 337 -2.13 -14.22 -10.48
N LEU A 338 -2.79 -13.50 -11.39
CA LEU A 338 -4.17 -13.75 -11.81
C LEU A 338 -4.27 -15.09 -12.57
N ALA A 339 -3.28 -15.43 -13.40
CA ALA A 339 -3.20 -16.74 -14.05
C ALA A 339 -3.05 -17.88 -13.03
N ARG A 340 -2.19 -17.72 -12.02
CA ARG A 340 -2.05 -18.70 -10.92
C ARG A 340 -3.34 -18.84 -10.12
N PHE A 341 -4.06 -17.75 -9.87
CA PHE A 341 -5.35 -17.76 -9.19
C PHE A 341 -6.44 -18.47 -10.02
N LEU A 342 -6.52 -18.19 -11.33
CA LEU A 342 -7.47 -18.83 -12.25
C LEU A 342 -7.23 -20.34 -12.38
N HIS A 343 -5.97 -20.75 -12.40
CA HIS A 343 -5.58 -22.15 -12.45
C HIS A 343 -5.87 -22.87 -11.11
N LYS A 344 -5.53 -22.25 -9.97
CA LYS A 344 -5.80 -22.80 -8.62
C LYS A 344 -7.29 -22.99 -8.32
N ASN A 345 -8.14 -22.12 -8.87
CA ASN A 345 -9.60 -22.22 -8.75
C ASN A 345 -10.26 -23.09 -9.84
N LYS A 346 -9.50 -23.91 -10.57
CA LYS A 346 -9.96 -24.82 -11.64
C LYS A 346 -10.79 -24.16 -12.75
N LYS A 347 -10.66 -22.84 -12.97
CA LYS A 347 -11.37 -22.12 -14.03
C LYS A 347 -10.70 -22.28 -15.42
N THR A 348 -9.51 -22.88 -15.47
CA THR A 348 -8.73 -23.18 -16.69
C THR A 348 -7.87 -24.45 -16.49
N SER A 349 -7.83 -25.31 -17.50
CA SER A 349 -7.13 -26.61 -17.51
C SER A 349 -5.60 -26.48 -17.53
N THR A 350 -5.07 -25.44 -18.18
CA THR A 350 -3.62 -25.25 -18.36
C THR A 350 -3.16 -23.85 -17.97
N MET A 351 -1.89 -23.72 -17.58
CA MET A 351 -1.28 -22.43 -17.21
C MET A 351 -1.16 -21.45 -18.39
N GLU A 352 -1.10 -21.95 -19.63
CA GLU A 352 -1.07 -21.11 -20.83
C GLU A 352 -2.43 -20.48 -21.13
N GLU A 353 -3.53 -21.22 -20.96
CA GLU A 353 -4.89 -20.66 -21.05
C GLU A 353 -5.15 -19.65 -19.93
N ALA A 354 -4.64 -19.90 -18.72
CA ALA A 354 -4.75 -18.98 -17.61
C ALA A 354 -4.02 -17.65 -17.89
N ARG A 355 -2.81 -17.72 -18.48
CA ARG A 355 -2.02 -16.56 -18.91
C ARG A 355 -2.70 -15.80 -20.06
N SER A 356 -3.28 -16.48 -21.04
CA SER A 356 -3.98 -15.81 -22.15
C SER A 356 -5.26 -15.10 -21.69
N LYS A 357 -5.97 -15.69 -20.73
CA LYS A 357 -7.19 -15.12 -20.14
C LYS A 357 -6.86 -13.95 -19.22
N ALA A 358 -5.81 -14.06 -18.41
CA ALA A 358 -5.27 -12.96 -17.61
C ALA A 358 -4.77 -11.80 -18.49
N LYS A 359 -4.11 -12.10 -19.62
CA LYS A 359 -3.67 -11.10 -20.60
C LYS A 359 -4.83 -10.43 -21.34
N LYS A 360 -5.96 -11.10 -21.57
CA LYS A 360 -7.19 -10.47 -22.09
C LYS A 360 -7.90 -9.58 -21.06
N ILE A 361 -7.84 -9.96 -19.78
CA ILE A 361 -8.41 -9.18 -18.68
C ILE A 361 -7.60 -7.90 -18.45
N LEU A 362 -6.27 -7.96 -18.64
CA LEU A 362 -5.37 -6.83 -18.42
C LEU A 362 -5.05 -6.03 -19.71
N GLY A 363 -5.13 -6.65 -20.89
CA GLY A 363 -4.75 -6.03 -22.17
C GLY A 363 -5.82 -5.16 -22.85
N GLY A 364 -6.84 -4.70 -22.13
CA GLY A 364 -7.85 -3.75 -22.62
C GLY A 364 -7.35 -2.30 -22.70
N GLU A 365 -6.30 -1.94 -21.98
CA GLU A 365 -5.80 -0.57 -21.92
C GLU A 365 -4.79 -0.27 -23.06
N LYS A 366 -5.13 0.71 -23.91
CA LYS A 366 -4.15 1.33 -24.81
C LYS A 366 -3.15 2.16 -24.00
N LYS A 367 -1.87 1.98 -24.34
CA LYS A 367 -0.70 2.77 -23.92
C LYS A 367 -1.01 4.23 -23.61
N SER A 368 -0.85 4.62 -22.35
CA SER A 368 -0.41 5.96 -21.95
C SER A 368 0.57 5.84 -20.80
N ASP A 369 1.59 6.68 -20.86
CA ASP A 369 2.85 6.64 -20.14
C ASP A 369 2.78 6.62 -18.60
N GLN A 370 3.88 6.06 -18.05
CA GLN A 370 4.51 6.38 -16.74
C GLN A 370 3.76 6.01 -15.45
N GLY A 371 4.19 4.90 -14.85
CA GLY A 371 5.09 4.93 -13.67
C GLY A 371 4.57 5.42 -12.31
N SER A 372 3.41 6.07 -12.23
CA SER A 372 2.88 6.58 -10.96
C SER A 372 2.10 5.50 -10.20
N ILE A 373 2.23 5.50 -8.88
CA ILE A 373 1.49 4.63 -7.95
C ILE A 373 -0.02 4.91 -8.05
N ALA A 374 -0.42 6.07 -8.58
CA ALA A 374 -1.78 6.35 -8.99
C ALA A 374 -2.34 5.34 -10.02
N SER A 375 -1.52 4.67 -10.84
CA SER A 375 -1.96 3.59 -11.75
C SER A 375 -2.31 2.27 -11.05
N ILE A 376 -1.86 2.10 -9.80
CA ILE A 376 -2.21 0.96 -8.95
C ILE A 376 -3.63 1.11 -8.40
N PHE A 377 -4.09 2.35 -8.19
CA PHE A 377 -5.44 2.68 -7.72
C PHE A 377 -6.42 3.08 -8.84
N LYS A 378 -5.94 3.63 -9.96
CA LYS A 378 -6.77 3.89 -11.15
C LYS A 378 -7.38 2.61 -11.72
N GLY A 379 -6.64 1.50 -11.70
CA GLY A 379 -7.15 0.19 -12.12
C GLY A 379 -8.32 -0.36 -11.29
N PHE A 380 -8.63 0.21 -10.12
CA PHE A 380 -9.84 -0.12 -9.35
C PHE A 380 -11.01 0.83 -9.65
N ALA A 381 -10.74 2.10 -9.99
CA ALA A 381 -11.75 3.07 -10.40
C ALA A 381 -12.18 2.91 -11.87
N ASP A 382 -11.27 2.47 -12.73
CA ASP A 382 -11.53 2.23 -14.15
C ASP A 382 -12.17 0.87 -14.40
N LEU A 383 -11.99 -0.12 -13.51
CA LEU A 383 -12.81 -1.35 -13.48
C LEU A 383 -14.30 -1.03 -13.20
N GLY A 384 -14.58 0.04 -12.44
CA GLY A 384 -15.93 0.55 -12.20
C GLY A 384 -16.48 1.44 -13.33
N LYS A 385 -15.63 1.97 -14.21
CA LYS A 385 -16.04 2.79 -15.36
C LYS A 385 -16.11 2.01 -16.68
N GLU A 386 -15.29 0.98 -16.89
CA GLU A 386 -15.39 0.09 -18.06
C GLU A 386 -16.50 -0.97 -17.94
N LEU A 387 -16.97 -1.28 -16.73
CA LEU A 387 -18.22 -2.03 -16.51
C LEU A 387 -19.47 -1.13 -16.62
N GLY A 388 -19.29 0.19 -16.67
CA GLY A 388 -20.34 1.21 -16.72
C GLY A 388 -20.31 2.04 -18.00
N GLY A 389 -20.56 1.40 -19.15
CA GLY A 389 -21.04 2.05 -20.38
C GLY A 389 -20.03 2.89 -21.17
N GLY A 390 -19.43 2.28 -22.20
CA GLY A 390 -18.56 3.02 -23.13
C GLY A 390 -18.09 2.27 -24.37
N PHE A 391 -18.91 1.39 -24.97
CA PHE A 391 -18.65 0.86 -26.32
C PHE A 391 -19.90 1.01 -27.19
N ILE A 392 -19.76 1.72 -28.31
CA ILE A 392 -20.83 1.92 -29.30
C ILE A 392 -21.29 0.55 -29.81
N PRO A 393 -22.52 0.08 -29.51
CA PRO A 393 -22.93 -1.26 -29.90
C PRO A 393 -23.39 -1.23 -31.36
N SER A 394 -22.94 -2.23 -32.12
CA SER A 394 -23.65 -2.70 -33.31
C SER A 394 -25.15 -2.86 -32.98
N LYS A 395 -26.04 -2.49 -33.91
CA LYS A 395 -27.51 -2.49 -33.75
C LYS A 395 -28.11 -3.81 -33.24
N ASN A 396 -27.39 -4.92 -33.30
CA ASN A 396 -27.81 -6.22 -32.77
C ASN A 396 -27.46 -6.41 -31.28
N ALA A 397 -26.31 -5.89 -30.81
CA ALA A 397 -25.90 -6.00 -29.41
C ALA A 397 -26.74 -5.09 -28.47
N ALA A 398 -27.16 -3.92 -28.96
CA ALA A 398 -28.08 -3.04 -28.23
C ALA A 398 -29.49 -3.65 -28.07
N LYS A 399 -29.88 -4.54 -28.99
CA LYS A 399 -31.18 -5.23 -28.97
C LYS A 399 -31.15 -6.43 -28.02
N GLU A 400 -30.02 -7.12 -27.92
CA GLU A 400 -29.80 -8.20 -26.95
C GLU A 400 -29.63 -7.66 -25.51
N ALA A 401 -28.91 -6.55 -25.31
CA ALA A 401 -28.78 -5.92 -23.99
C ALA A 401 -30.13 -5.40 -23.46
N LYS A 402 -30.96 -4.76 -24.30
CA LYS A 402 -32.32 -4.36 -23.92
C LYS A 402 -33.22 -5.54 -23.57
N LYS A 403 -33.08 -6.65 -24.31
CA LYS A 403 -33.86 -7.87 -24.06
C LYS A 403 -33.45 -8.57 -22.77
N GLU A 404 -32.16 -8.52 -22.44
CA GLU A 404 -31.64 -9.05 -21.17
C GLU A 404 -32.03 -8.17 -19.98
N GLU A 405 -31.98 -6.84 -20.11
CA GLU A 405 -32.50 -5.91 -19.10
C GLU A 405 -34.01 -6.09 -18.86
N GLU A 406 -34.80 -6.27 -19.92
CA GLU A 406 -36.24 -6.56 -19.82
C GLU A 406 -36.48 -7.92 -19.15
N ARG A 407 -35.67 -8.95 -19.45
CA ARG A 407 -35.77 -10.27 -18.82
C ARG A 407 -35.45 -10.22 -17.32
N ILE A 408 -34.38 -9.51 -16.94
CA ILE A 408 -34.01 -9.30 -15.52
C ILE A 408 -35.10 -8.52 -14.80
N LYS A 409 -35.73 -7.54 -15.46
CA LYS A 409 -36.83 -6.76 -14.89
C LYS A 409 -38.08 -7.61 -14.65
N GLU A 410 -38.47 -8.45 -15.60
CA GLU A 410 -39.58 -9.40 -15.45
C GLU A 410 -39.30 -10.45 -14.35
N GLU A 411 -38.06 -10.93 -14.23
CA GLU A 411 -37.66 -11.84 -13.15
C GLU A 411 -37.65 -11.14 -11.79
N LYS A 412 -37.21 -9.88 -11.71
CA LYS A 412 -37.31 -9.06 -10.51
C LYS A 412 -38.76 -8.90 -10.06
N GLU A 413 -39.68 -8.57 -10.98
CA GLU A 413 -41.11 -8.39 -10.67
C GLU A 413 -41.77 -9.68 -10.14
N LYS A 414 -41.41 -10.85 -10.68
CA LYS A 414 -41.90 -12.15 -10.18
C LYS A 414 -41.40 -12.47 -8.77
N LEU A 415 -40.17 -12.08 -8.43
CA LEU A 415 -39.57 -12.34 -7.12
C LEU A 415 -40.06 -11.40 -6.02
N VAL A 416 -40.52 -10.18 -6.36
CA VAL A 416 -41.06 -9.22 -5.38
C VAL A 416 -42.21 -9.82 -4.57
N GLY A 417 -43.14 -10.53 -5.21
CA GLY A 417 -44.25 -11.18 -4.51
C GLY A 417 -43.79 -12.25 -3.51
N GLY A 418 -42.74 -13.00 -3.87
CA GLY A 418 -42.12 -13.99 -2.99
C GLY A 418 -41.40 -13.37 -1.79
N VAL A 419 -40.72 -12.24 -1.99
CA VAL A 419 -40.06 -11.50 -0.91
C VAL A 419 -41.06 -10.93 0.08
N ILE A 420 -42.16 -10.33 -0.38
CA ILE A 420 -43.21 -9.78 0.48
C ILE A 420 -43.84 -10.90 1.32
N SER A 421 -44.15 -12.05 0.72
CA SER A 421 -44.68 -13.21 1.45
C SER A 421 -43.69 -13.72 2.51
N SER A 422 -42.40 -13.81 2.17
CA SER A 422 -41.34 -14.22 3.10
C SER A 422 -41.19 -13.27 4.28
N ILE A 423 -41.31 -11.95 4.05
CA ILE A 423 -41.28 -10.94 5.12
C ILE A 423 -42.48 -11.07 6.04
N GLY A 424 -43.68 -11.24 5.48
CA GLY A 424 -44.90 -11.47 6.25
C GLY A 424 -44.77 -12.71 7.14
N LEU A 425 -44.28 -13.83 6.58
CA LEU A 425 -44.06 -15.05 7.36
C LEU A 425 -42.99 -14.87 8.43
N ALA A 426 -41.88 -14.20 8.11
CA ALA A 426 -40.82 -13.91 9.07
C ALA A 426 -41.33 -13.06 10.25
N TYR A 427 -42.18 -12.07 9.97
CA TYR A 427 -42.83 -11.26 10.98
C TYR A 427 -43.78 -12.09 11.86
N ASP A 428 -44.60 -12.96 11.26
CA ASP A 428 -45.54 -13.82 12.00
C ASP A 428 -44.81 -14.84 12.89
N ILE A 429 -43.73 -15.44 12.40
CA ILE A 429 -42.87 -16.34 13.17
C ILE A 429 -42.27 -15.58 14.36
N TYR A 430 -41.71 -14.38 14.10
CA TYR A 430 -41.15 -13.54 15.15
C TYR A 430 -42.20 -13.19 16.21
N LYS A 431 -43.41 -12.79 15.80
CA LYS A 431 -44.54 -12.45 16.67
C LYS A 431 -44.94 -13.63 17.57
N LYS A 432 -45.08 -14.83 16.99
CA LYS A 432 -45.43 -16.06 17.70
C LYS A 432 -44.35 -16.47 18.69
N ALA A 433 -43.08 -16.44 18.29
CA ALA A 433 -41.94 -16.81 19.12
C ALA A 433 -41.77 -15.92 20.35
N HIS A 434 -42.02 -14.61 20.22
CA HIS A 434 -41.88 -13.64 21.29
C HIS A 434 -43.17 -13.40 22.09
N ARG A 435 -44.22 -14.21 21.85
CA ARG A 435 -45.52 -14.11 22.53
C ARG A 435 -46.11 -12.70 22.54
N PHE A 436 -45.97 -11.97 21.42
CA PHE A 436 -46.73 -10.73 21.20
C PHE A 436 -48.19 -11.08 20.89
N PHE A 437 -48.89 -11.63 21.88
CA PHE A 437 -50.35 -11.66 21.90
C PHE A 437 -50.81 -10.23 22.19
N VAL A 438 -51.38 -9.59 21.18
CA VAL A 438 -52.30 -8.47 21.43
C VAL A 438 -53.57 -9.13 21.98
N PRO A 439 -54.09 -8.73 23.15
CA PRO A 439 -55.42 -9.17 23.58
C PRO A 439 -56.50 -8.79 22.56
#